data_AF-A0A9E2MNA1-F1
#
_entry.id   AF-A0A9E2MNA1-F1
#
_cell.length_a   1.000
_cell.length_b   1.000
_cell.length_c   1.000
_cell.angle_alpha   90.00
_cell.angle_beta   90.00
_cell.angle_gamma   90.00
#
_symmetry.space_group_name_H-M   'P 1'
#
loop_
_entity.id
_entity.type
_entity.pdbx_description
1 polymer ?
#
loop_
_entity_poly.entity_id
_entity_poly.type
_entity_poly.pdbx_seq_one_letter_code
_entity_poly.pdbx_strand_id
1 'polypeptide(L)'
;MLGGKALQVSGLVSHSLVNSQNIEFGIGAFKIEFSLAKELGYQLLTMSNSFKGLILYFLFSIVVIGLGEEIFWRGFIQRKIANRVTKTAAIATTAILFALIHSYIFIVLPINRGIIFLVFIGSAGAIWGYLYERIDNIWSVAISHGISSAIFWKYYFFTALT
;
A
#
# COMPACT_ATOMS: atom_id res chain seq x y z
N MET A 1 -2.12 6.97 -15.19
CA MET A 1 -1.30 8.08 -15.73
C MET A 1 -1.91 9.47 -15.52
N LEU A 2 -3.23 9.67 -15.39
CA LEU A 2 -3.82 11.01 -15.22
C LEU A 2 -3.27 11.76 -13.99
N GLY A 3 -3.03 11.09 -12.86
CA GLY A 3 -2.43 11.69 -11.67
C GLY A 3 -0.98 12.12 -11.86
N GLY A 4 -0.13 11.23 -12.39
CA GLY A 4 1.26 11.57 -12.74
C GLY A 4 1.37 12.68 -13.79
N LYS A 5 0.49 12.69 -14.81
CA LYS A 5 0.40 13.77 -15.79
C LYS A 5 -0.10 15.08 -15.19
N ALA A 6 -1.05 15.04 -14.26
CA ALA A 6 -1.52 16.24 -13.55
C ALA A 6 -0.41 16.86 -12.69
N LEU A 7 0.39 16.03 -12.00
CA LEU A 7 1.56 16.47 -11.24
C LEU A 7 2.67 17.04 -12.13
N GLN A 8 2.82 16.50 -13.35
CA GLN A 8 3.74 17.04 -14.34
C GLN A 8 3.25 18.42 -14.86
N VAL A 9 1.96 18.53 -15.18
CA VAL A 9 1.35 19.79 -15.67
C VAL A 9 1.37 20.87 -14.60
N SER A 10 1.26 20.52 -13.32
CA SER A 10 1.37 21.49 -12.21
C SER A 10 2.81 21.93 -11.93
N GLY A 11 3.81 21.38 -12.62
CA GLY A 11 5.22 21.71 -12.42
C GLY A 11 5.84 21.16 -11.13
N LEU A 12 5.10 20.32 -10.39
CA LEU A 12 5.60 19.67 -9.16
C LEU A 12 6.58 18.53 -9.46
N VAL A 13 6.50 17.97 -10.68
CA VAL A 13 7.34 16.87 -11.14
C VAL A 13 7.87 17.21 -12.53
N SER A 14 9.18 17.02 -12.73
CA SER A 14 9.88 17.30 -13.99
C SER A 14 9.54 16.33 -15.12
N HIS A 15 9.21 15.08 -14.79
CA HIS A 15 9.03 13.98 -15.74
C HIS A 15 7.81 13.09 -15.43
N SER A 16 7.39 12.27 -16.40
CA SER A 16 6.32 11.30 -16.19
C SER A 16 6.75 10.22 -15.19
N LEU A 17 6.01 10.09 -14.09
CA LEU A 17 6.26 9.09 -13.03
C LEU A 17 5.92 7.65 -13.42
N VAL A 18 5.49 7.42 -14.65
CA VAL A 18 4.90 6.14 -15.05
C VAL A 18 5.95 5.10 -15.49
N ASN A 19 7.24 5.45 -15.49
CA ASN A 19 8.30 4.48 -15.76
C ASN A 19 9.67 4.92 -15.25
N SER A 20 9.71 5.80 -14.24
CA SER A 20 10.97 6.35 -13.75
C SER A 20 11.51 5.52 -12.60
N GLN A 21 12.76 5.10 -12.71
CA GLN A 21 13.49 4.50 -11.58
C GLN A 21 13.81 5.52 -10.49
N ASN A 22 13.71 6.80 -10.82
CA ASN A 22 13.89 7.92 -9.91
C ASN A 22 12.65 8.81 -9.94
N ILE A 23 12.11 9.11 -8.77
CA ILE A 23 11.00 10.03 -8.58
C ILE A 23 11.60 11.37 -8.16
N GLU A 24 11.48 12.37 -9.02
CA GLU A 24 11.96 13.73 -8.76
C GLU A 24 10.80 14.66 -8.40
N PHE A 25 10.92 15.35 -7.27
CA PHE A 25 10.03 16.44 -6.89
C PHE A 25 10.81 17.75 -6.91
N GLY A 26 10.24 18.80 -7.49
CA GLY A 26 10.91 20.10 -7.51
C GLY A 26 9.96 21.27 -7.59
N ILE A 27 10.38 22.39 -6.99
CA ILE A 27 9.70 23.68 -7.09
C ILE A 27 10.79 24.74 -7.35
N GLY A 28 10.74 25.37 -8.53
CA GLY A 28 11.78 26.32 -8.95
C GLY A 28 13.16 25.66 -9.03
N ALA A 29 14.13 26.19 -8.28
CA ALA A 29 15.50 25.67 -8.23
C ALA A 29 15.69 24.49 -7.27
N PHE A 30 14.74 24.24 -6.38
CA PHE A 30 14.83 23.15 -5.40
C PHE A 30 14.36 21.84 -6.02
N LYS A 31 15.17 20.77 -5.90
CA LYS A 31 14.88 19.43 -6.39
C LYS A 31 15.25 18.38 -5.35
N ILE A 32 14.37 17.42 -5.11
CA ILE A 32 14.62 16.21 -4.33
C ILE A 32 14.40 15.02 -5.26
N GLU A 33 15.33 14.07 -5.22
CA GLU A 33 15.26 12.85 -6.01
C GLU A 33 15.21 11.62 -5.08
N PHE A 34 14.26 10.74 -5.35
CA PHE A 34 14.11 9.46 -4.68
C PHE A 34 14.32 8.33 -5.69
N SER A 35 15.41 7.58 -5.54
CA SER A 35 15.65 6.41 -6.38
C SER A 35 14.91 5.20 -5.83
N LEU A 36 14.00 4.62 -6.63
CA LEU A 36 13.28 3.40 -6.27
C LEU A 36 14.25 2.23 -6.06
N ALA A 37 15.35 2.19 -6.82
CA ALA A 37 16.40 1.19 -6.64
C ALA A 37 17.08 1.23 -5.25
N LYS A 38 17.01 2.38 -4.56
CA LYS A 38 17.55 2.54 -3.19
C LYS A 38 16.50 2.30 -2.11
N GLU A 39 15.23 2.12 -2.47
CA GLU A 39 14.16 1.80 -1.53
C GLU A 39 14.29 0.34 -1.06
N LEU A 40 14.13 0.11 0.25
CA LEU A 40 14.37 -1.20 0.85
C LEU A 40 13.38 -2.24 0.34
N GLY A 41 12.10 -1.91 0.26
CA GLY A 41 11.06 -2.79 -0.27
C GLY A 41 11.35 -3.24 -1.71
N TYR A 42 11.80 -2.33 -2.56
CA TYR A 42 12.20 -2.63 -3.94
C TYR A 42 13.44 -3.52 -4.01
N GLN A 43 14.46 -3.26 -3.18
CA GLN A 43 15.64 -4.14 -3.09
C GLN A 43 15.24 -5.54 -2.63
N LEU A 44 14.39 -5.66 -1.61
CA LEU A 44 13.92 -6.96 -1.11
C LEU A 44 13.06 -7.69 -2.14
N LEU A 45 12.22 -6.97 -2.88
CA LEU A 45 11.43 -7.52 -3.98
C LEU A 45 12.34 -8.11 -5.06
N THR A 46 13.38 -7.38 -5.49
CA THR A 46 14.33 -7.87 -6.51
C THR A 46 15.13 -9.08 -6.03
N MET A 47 15.53 -9.10 -4.75
CA MET A 47 16.19 -10.25 -4.11
C MET A 47 15.27 -11.49 -4.02
N SER A 48 13.94 -11.29 -4.04
CA SER A 48 12.94 -12.35 -3.87
C SER A 48 12.93 -13.40 -5.00
N ASN A 49 13.71 -13.20 -6.07
CA ASN A 49 13.93 -14.21 -7.12
C ASN A 49 14.76 -15.40 -6.63
N SER A 50 15.49 -15.24 -5.52
CA SER A 50 16.16 -16.34 -4.81
C SER A 50 15.30 -16.86 -3.65
N PHE A 51 15.46 -18.12 -3.25
CA PHE A 51 14.75 -18.68 -2.10
C PHE A 51 15.00 -17.90 -0.80
N LYS A 52 16.26 -17.53 -0.54
CA LYS A 52 16.63 -16.74 0.65
C LYS A 52 16.01 -15.35 0.62
N GLY A 53 16.07 -14.66 -0.52
CA GLY A 53 15.46 -13.35 -0.67
C GLY A 53 13.94 -13.40 -0.60
N LEU A 54 13.32 -14.50 -1.05
CA LEU A 54 11.87 -14.69 -0.92
C LEU A 54 11.46 -14.72 0.54
N ILE A 55 12.16 -15.51 1.37
CA ILE A 55 11.92 -15.55 2.81
C ILE A 55 12.06 -14.16 3.42
N LEU A 56 13.14 -13.44 3.10
CA LEU A 56 13.38 -12.11 3.65
C LEU A 56 12.30 -11.11 3.23
N TYR A 57 11.85 -11.17 1.97
CA TYR A 57 10.76 -10.33 1.48
C TYR A 57 9.45 -10.60 2.21
N PHE A 58 9.08 -11.88 2.41
CA PHE A 58 7.88 -12.22 3.19
C PHE A 58 7.99 -11.76 4.64
N LEU A 59 9.14 -11.94 5.30
CA LEU A 59 9.35 -11.46 6.67
C LEU A 59 9.19 -9.94 6.76
N PHE A 60 9.78 -9.21 5.81
CA PHE A 60 9.62 -7.77 5.70
C PHE A 60 8.15 -7.38 5.49
N SER A 61 7.45 -8.02 4.56
CA SER A 61 6.04 -7.72 4.30
C SER A 61 5.14 -8.06 5.49
N ILE A 62 5.44 -9.09 6.28
CA ILE A 62 4.68 -9.42 7.49
C ILE A 62 4.94 -8.41 8.61
N VAL A 63 6.19 -8.08 8.88
CA VAL A 63 6.56 -7.26 10.05
C VAL A 63 6.42 -5.77 9.78
N VAL A 64 6.86 -5.29 8.62
CA VAL A 64 6.89 -3.85 8.33
C VAL A 64 5.56 -3.40 7.73
N ILE A 65 5.07 -4.12 6.71
CA ILE A 65 3.81 -3.73 6.04
C ILE A 65 2.62 -4.22 6.86
N GLY A 66 2.46 -5.54 7.02
CA GLY A 66 1.33 -6.14 7.71
C GLY A 66 1.19 -5.63 9.13
N LEU A 67 2.14 -5.94 10.02
CA LEU A 67 2.03 -5.56 11.43
C LEU A 67 2.03 -4.03 11.63
N GLY A 68 2.89 -3.30 10.92
CA GLY A 68 2.93 -1.84 11.01
C GLY A 68 1.59 -1.19 10.68
N GLU A 69 0.99 -1.57 9.55
CA GLU A 69 -0.32 -1.06 9.15
C GLU A 69 -1.44 -1.57 10.07
N GLU A 70 -1.45 -2.84 10.46
CA GLU A 70 -2.49 -3.39 11.33
C GLU A 70 -2.52 -2.72 12.72
N ILE A 71 -1.35 -2.40 13.30
CA ILE A 71 -1.27 -1.65 14.57
C ILE A 71 -2.01 -0.31 14.45
N PHE A 72 -1.77 0.41 13.37
CA PHE A 72 -2.41 1.70 13.16
C PHE A 72 -3.90 1.56 12.82
N TRP A 73 -4.26 0.74 11.84
CA TRP A 73 -5.63 0.67 11.33
C TRP A 73 -6.57 -0.06 12.28
N ARG A 74 -6.16 -1.21 12.83
CA ARG A 74 -7.03 -2.05 13.66
C ARG A 74 -6.82 -1.75 15.14
N GLY A 75 -5.55 -1.70 15.54
CA GLY A 75 -5.16 -1.41 16.93
C GLY A 75 -5.54 -0.01 17.39
N PHE A 76 -5.53 0.99 16.49
CA PHE A 76 -5.85 2.38 16.83
C PHE A 76 -7.14 2.90 16.16
N ILE A 77 -7.20 3.03 14.83
CA ILE A 77 -8.32 3.71 14.15
C ILE A 77 -9.65 2.96 14.36
N GLN A 78 -9.72 1.68 13.99
CA GLN A 78 -10.93 0.87 14.11
C GLN A 78 -11.41 0.80 15.56
N ARG A 79 -10.50 0.50 16.50
CA ARG A 79 -10.82 0.42 17.93
C ARG A 79 -11.36 1.75 18.46
N LYS A 80 -10.77 2.87 18.05
CA LYS A 80 -11.23 4.22 18.47
C LYS A 80 -12.61 4.56 17.92
N ILE A 81 -12.92 4.17 16.68
CA ILE A 81 -14.24 4.38 16.08
C ILE A 81 -15.28 3.46 16.75
N ALA A 82 -14.93 2.19 17.01
CA ALA A 82 -15.79 1.21 17.66
C ALA A 82 -16.24 1.61 19.08
N ASN A 83 -15.51 2.50 19.76
CA ASN A 83 -15.92 3.07 21.04
C ASN A 83 -17.11 4.05 20.94
N ARG A 84 -17.50 4.46 19.73
CA ARG A 84 -18.56 5.48 19.50
C ARG A 84 -19.70 4.99 18.62
N VAL A 85 -19.48 3.95 17.83
CA VAL A 85 -20.46 3.39 16.90
C VAL A 85 -20.43 1.86 16.92
N THR A 86 -21.33 1.21 16.19
CA THR A 86 -21.34 -0.27 16.10
C THR A 86 -20.03 -0.79 15.49
N LYS A 87 -19.62 -2.00 15.88
CA LYS A 87 -18.42 -2.66 15.33
C LYS A 87 -18.45 -2.74 13.80
N THR A 88 -19.62 -3.05 13.23
CA THR A 88 -19.80 -3.10 11.77
C THR A 88 -19.57 -1.74 11.12
N ALA A 89 -20.09 -0.66 11.71
CA ALA A 89 -19.84 0.69 11.21
C ALA A 89 -18.36 1.06 11.34
N ALA A 90 -17.72 0.70 12.45
CA ALA A 90 -16.28 0.94 12.65
C ALA A 90 -15.41 0.22 11.61
N ILE A 91 -15.71 -1.06 11.31
CA ILE A 91 -15.03 -1.82 10.25
C ILE A 91 -15.24 -1.13 8.90
N ALA A 92 -16.48 -0.80 8.54
CA ALA A 92 -16.79 -0.20 7.24
C ALA A 92 -16.09 1.16 7.07
N THR A 93 -16.15 2.03 8.08
CA THR A 93 -15.48 3.34 8.04
C THR A 93 -13.96 3.19 7.97
N THR A 94 -13.38 2.28 8.76
CA THR A 94 -11.92 2.04 8.73
C THR A 94 -11.49 1.51 7.37
N ALA A 95 -12.24 0.59 6.77
CA ALA A 95 -11.96 0.04 5.45
C ALA A 95 -12.00 1.11 4.33
N ILE A 96 -12.97 2.04 4.41
CA ILE A 96 -13.05 3.17 3.48
C ILE A 96 -11.83 4.10 3.65
N LEU A 97 -11.50 4.47 4.89
CA LEU A 97 -10.33 5.31 5.16
C LEU A 97 -9.03 4.64 4.71
N PHE A 98 -8.90 3.34 4.97
CA PHE A 98 -7.78 2.51 4.52
C PHE A 98 -7.64 2.54 2.99
N ALA A 99 -8.74 2.37 2.25
CA ALA A 99 -8.70 2.49 0.79
C ALA A 99 -8.33 3.92 0.34
N LEU A 100 -8.91 4.96 0.98
CA LEU A 100 -8.68 6.34 0.56
C LEU A 100 -7.22 6.77 0.68
N ILE A 101 -6.49 6.35 1.72
CA ILE A 101 -5.06 6.68 1.84
C ILE A 101 -4.23 6.06 0.70
N HIS A 102 -4.71 4.98 0.10
CA HIS A 102 -4.07 4.32 -1.04
C HIS A 102 -4.37 5.01 -2.37
N SER A 103 -5.05 6.16 -2.39
CA SER A 103 -5.33 6.91 -3.63
C SER A 103 -4.05 7.37 -4.35
N TYR A 104 -2.88 7.33 -3.70
CA TYR A 104 -1.59 7.58 -4.35
C TYR A 104 -1.33 6.65 -5.55
N ILE A 105 -1.97 5.48 -5.64
CA ILE A 105 -1.84 4.58 -6.79
C ILE A 105 -2.23 5.23 -8.12
N PHE A 106 -3.07 6.27 -8.12
CA PHE A 106 -3.49 6.98 -9.34
C PHE A 106 -2.35 7.78 -10.00
N ILE A 107 -1.25 7.97 -9.26
CA ILE A 107 0.00 8.51 -9.81
C ILE A 107 0.55 7.57 -10.88
N VAL A 108 0.55 6.26 -10.59
CA VAL A 108 1.20 5.23 -11.41
C VAL A 108 0.22 4.40 -12.25
N LEU A 109 -1.04 4.24 -11.84
CA LEU A 109 -2.07 3.49 -12.56
C LEU A 109 -3.05 4.38 -13.34
N PRO A 110 -3.68 3.89 -14.43
CA PRO A 110 -4.82 4.56 -15.06
C PRO A 110 -6.07 4.50 -14.16
N ILE A 111 -7.00 5.46 -14.33
CA ILE A 111 -8.13 5.67 -13.41
C ILE A 111 -9.02 4.42 -13.25
N ASN A 112 -9.32 3.73 -14.35
CA ASN A 112 -10.11 2.50 -14.35
C ASN A 112 -9.45 1.39 -13.50
N ARG A 113 -8.15 1.13 -13.69
CA ARG A 113 -7.42 0.13 -12.90
C ARG A 113 -7.23 0.56 -11.45
N GLY A 114 -6.97 1.85 -11.21
CA GLY A 114 -6.82 2.39 -9.86
C GLY A 114 -8.11 2.26 -9.05
N ILE A 115 -9.28 2.55 -9.62
CA ILE A 115 -10.57 2.36 -8.93
C ILE A 115 -10.77 0.89 -8.54
N ILE A 116 -10.52 -0.03 -9.48
CA ILE A 116 -10.61 -1.48 -9.20
C ILE A 116 -9.66 -1.86 -8.06
N PHE A 117 -8.42 -1.38 -8.07
CA PHE A 117 -7.44 -1.66 -7.04
C PHE A 117 -7.86 -1.08 -5.67
N LEU A 118 -8.43 0.12 -5.62
CA LEU A 118 -8.99 0.69 -4.38
C LEU A 118 -10.14 -0.13 -3.82
N VAL A 119 -11.01 -0.68 -4.67
CA VAL A 119 -12.09 -1.57 -4.24
C VAL A 119 -11.51 -2.85 -3.62
N PHE A 120 -10.47 -3.43 -4.21
CA PHE A 120 -9.78 -4.59 -3.63
C PHE A 120 -9.13 -4.26 -2.28
N ILE A 121 -8.42 -3.13 -2.18
CA ILE A 121 -7.80 -2.66 -0.94
C ILE A 121 -8.86 -2.45 0.14
N GLY A 122 -9.97 -1.78 -0.16
CA GLY A 122 -11.06 -1.56 0.80
C GLY A 122 -11.73 -2.85 1.23
N SER A 123 -11.95 -3.78 0.29
CA SER A 123 -12.54 -5.10 0.58
C SER A 123 -11.62 -5.93 1.49
N ALA A 124 -10.33 -5.99 1.19
CA ALA A 124 -9.33 -6.62 2.06
C ALA A 124 -9.28 -5.93 3.43
N GLY A 125 -9.34 -4.59 3.42
CA GLY A 125 -9.44 -3.75 4.60
C GLY A 125 -10.56 -4.18 5.55
N ALA A 126 -11.77 -4.39 4.99
CA ALA A 126 -12.94 -4.85 5.71
C ALA A 126 -12.81 -6.29 6.20
N ILE A 127 -12.25 -7.19 5.40
CA ILE A 127 -11.99 -8.59 5.79
C ILE A 127 -11.07 -8.65 7.01
N TRP A 128 -9.93 -7.96 6.96
CA TRP A 128 -9.00 -7.89 8.10
C TRP A 128 -9.60 -7.19 9.31
N GLY A 129 -10.41 -6.15 9.11
CA GLY A 129 -11.16 -5.51 10.20
C GLY A 129 -12.15 -6.46 10.88
N TYR A 130 -12.87 -7.27 10.11
CA TYR A 130 -13.75 -8.32 10.62
C TYR A 130 -12.97 -9.41 11.36
N LEU A 131 -11.88 -9.92 10.77
CA LEU A 131 -11.04 -10.95 11.39
C LEU A 131 -10.43 -10.45 12.71
N TYR A 132 -10.00 -9.19 12.76
CA TYR A 132 -9.51 -8.57 13.99
C TYR A 132 -10.56 -8.60 15.11
N GLU A 133 -11.82 -8.21 14.83
CA GLU A 133 -12.90 -8.25 15.82
C GLU A 133 -13.27 -9.67 16.27
N ARG A 134 -13.03 -10.69 15.43
CA ARG A 134 -13.40 -12.08 15.70
C ARG A 134 -12.31 -12.86 16.43
N ILE A 135 -11.04 -12.62 16.06
CA ILE A 135 -9.88 -13.36 16.57
C ILE A 135 -9.27 -12.62 17.78
N ASP A 136 -9.43 -11.29 17.84
CA ASP A 136 -8.83 -10.42 18.86
C ASP A 136 -7.29 -10.62 18.97
N ASN A 137 -6.66 -10.89 17.83
CA ASN A 137 -5.21 -11.07 17.73
C ASN A 137 -4.66 -10.34 16.52
N ILE A 138 -3.83 -9.33 16.78
CA ILE A 138 -3.24 -8.51 15.73
C ILE A 138 -2.25 -9.27 14.85
N TRP A 139 -1.56 -10.27 15.39
CA TRP A 139 -0.58 -11.06 14.63
C TRP A 139 -1.23 -11.92 13.57
N SER A 140 -2.39 -12.53 13.86
CA SER A 140 -3.11 -13.35 12.89
C SER A 140 -3.49 -12.53 11.66
N VAL A 141 -3.95 -11.30 11.88
CA VAL A 141 -4.31 -10.37 10.81
C VAL A 141 -3.07 -9.83 10.10
N ALA A 142 -2.02 -9.47 10.84
CA ALA A 142 -0.76 -8.96 10.29
C ALA A 142 -0.06 -9.98 9.38
N ILE A 143 -0.04 -11.26 9.77
CA ILE A 143 0.53 -12.35 8.96
C ILE A 143 -0.29 -12.52 7.68
N SER A 144 -1.63 -12.58 7.79
CA SER A 144 -2.50 -12.67 6.61
C SER A 144 -2.28 -11.50 5.66
N HIS A 145 -2.29 -10.28 6.19
CA HIS A 145 -2.07 -9.07 5.42
C HIS A 145 -0.70 -9.06 4.76
N GLY A 146 0.38 -9.25 5.52
CA GLY A 146 1.73 -9.23 4.97
C GLY A 146 1.98 -10.26 3.88
N ILE A 147 1.44 -11.49 4.03
CA ILE A 147 1.50 -12.52 3.00
C ILE A 147 0.74 -12.09 1.74
N SER A 148 -0.50 -11.60 1.89
CA SER A 148 -1.28 -11.11 0.77
C SER A 148 -0.56 -9.96 0.05
N SER A 149 -0.02 -9.00 0.78
CA SER A 149 0.74 -7.87 0.23
C SER A 149 1.97 -8.34 -0.53
N ALA A 150 2.79 -9.24 0.03
CA ALA A 150 3.94 -9.80 -0.68
C ALA A 150 3.56 -10.45 -2.02
N ILE A 151 2.48 -11.25 -2.03
CA ILE A 151 2.00 -11.93 -3.24
C ILE A 151 1.49 -10.91 -4.27
N PHE A 152 0.65 -9.96 -3.87
CA PHE A 152 0.08 -8.96 -4.77
C PHE A 152 1.16 -8.06 -5.38
N TRP A 153 2.08 -7.54 -4.57
CA TRP A 153 3.15 -6.69 -5.07
C TRP A 153 4.05 -7.45 -6.04
N LYS A 154 4.50 -8.66 -5.67
CA LYS A 154 5.41 -9.44 -6.51
C LYS A 154 4.78 -9.92 -7.82
N TYR A 155 3.57 -10.47 -7.79
CA TYR A 155 3.00 -11.22 -8.91
C TYR A 155 1.90 -10.50 -9.68
N TYR A 156 1.35 -9.40 -9.17
CA TYR A 156 0.29 -8.66 -9.85
C TYR A 156 0.71 -7.23 -10.18
N PHE A 157 1.49 -6.56 -9.32
CA PHE A 157 1.86 -5.18 -9.57
C PHE A 157 3.08 -5.04 -10.49
N PHE A 158 4.19 -5.72 -10.18
CA PHE A 158 5.44 -5.53 -10.92
C PHE A 158 5.61 -6.41 -12.17
N THR A 159 4.91 -7.53 -12.25
CA THR A 159 4.86 -8.40 -13.46
C THR A 159 3.86 -7.90 -14.50
N ALA A 160 2.84 -7.14 -14.12
CA ALA A 160 1.84 -6.59 -15.05
C ALA A 160 2.28 -5.27 -15.71
N LEU A 161 3.46 -4.77 -15.34
CA LEU A 161 4.09 -3.55 -15.90
C LEU A 161 5.26 -3.86 -16.85
N THR A 162 5.60 -5.15 -17.03
CA THR A 162 6.50 -5.66 -18.08
C THR A 162 5.70 -6.22 -19.24
#